data_AF-A0A645HRX4-F1
#
_entry.id   AF-A0A645HRX4-F1
#
_cell.length_a   1.000
_cell.length_b   1.000
_cell.length_c   1.000
_cell.angle_alpha   90.00
_cell.angle_beta   90.00
_cell.angle_gamma   90.00
#
_symmetry.space_group_name_H-M   'P 1'
#
loop_
_entity.id
_entity.type
_entity.pdbx_description
1 polymer ?
#
loop_
_entity_poly.entity_id
_entity_poly.type
_entity_poly.pdbx_seq_one_letter_code
_entity_poly.pdbx_strand_id
1 'polypeptide(L)' 'MQNNDSGRISFWNELVTYNKQLEQIGAIENFSSDDLKVEQGTSKNSVAVTNPVTPVVAMTKLYMTVIVE' A
#
# COMPACT_ATOMS: atom_id res chain seq x y z
N MET A 1 -9.95 3.92 -17.92
CA MET A 1 -9.96 3.38 -16.55
C MET A 1 -10.28 4.51 -15.61
N GLN A 2 -11.33 4.39 -14.79
CA GLN A 2 -11.83 5.50 -13.98
C GLN A 2 -11.31 5.37 -12.56
N ASN A 3 -10.60 6.39 -12.07
CA ASN A 3 -10.22 6.52 -10.67
C ASN A 3 -11.46 6.87 -9.83
N ASN A 4 -12.35 5.90 -9.68
CA ASN A 4 -13.54 5.99 -8.84
C ASN A 4 -13.25 5.43 -7.44
N ASP A 5 -14.06 5.85 -6.47
CA ASP A 5 -13.86 5.49 -5.05
C ASP A 5 -13.91 3.96 -4.85
N SER A 6 -14.80 3.28 -5.57
CA SER A 6 -14.92 1.82 -5.53
C SER A 6 -13.63 1.12 -6.00
N GLY A 7 -13.01 1.59 -7.09
CA GLY A 7 -11.75 1.05 -7.59
C GLY A 7 -10.59 1.25 -6.61
N ARG A 8 -10.54 2.39 -5.91
CA ARG A 8 -9.55 2.63 -4.86
C ARG A 8 -9.75 1.72 -3.65
N ILE A 9 -10.99 1.45 -3.25
CA ILE A 9 -11.31 0.51 -2.16
C ILE A 9 -10.90 -0.92 -2.54
N SER A 10 -11.22 -1.37 -3.76
CA SER A 10 -10.78 -2.68 -4.26
C SER A 10 -9.26 -2.78 -4.27
N PHE A 11 -8.56 -1.74 -4.75
CA PHE A 11 -7.11 -1.71 -4.76
C PHE A 11 -6.49 -1.71 -3.36
N TRP A 12 -7.10 -1.00 -2.41
CA TRP A 12 -6.70 -1.04 -1.01
C TRP A 12 -6.82 -2.45 -0.41
N ASN A 13 -7.92 -3.16 -0.68
CA ASN A 13 -8.10 -4.55 -0.20
C ASN A 13 -7.05 -5.51 -0.76
N GLU A 14 -6.69 -5.36 -2.04
CA GLU A 14 -5.63 -6.14 -2.68
C GLU A 14 -4.27 -5.83 -2.05
N LEU A 15 -3.96 -4.56 -1.80
CA LEU A 15 -2.72 -4.15 -1.09
C LEU A 15 -2.65 -4.71 0.33
N VAL A 16 -3.76 -4.72 1.08
CA VAL A 16 -3.81 -5.35 2.40
C VAL A 16 -3.51 -6.85 2.30
N THR A 17 -4.09 -7.53 1.32
CA THR A 17 -3.86 -8.96 1.09
C THR A 17 -2.40 -9.23 0.72
N TYR A 18 -1.83 -8.42 -0.16
CA TYR A 18 -0.42 -8.49 -0.57
C TYR A 18 0.55 -8.32 0.62
N ASN A 19 0.36 -7.29 1.45
CA ASN A 19 1.22 -7.06 2.61
C ASN A 19 1.07 -8.18 3.65
N LYS A 20 -0.14 -8.73 3.86
CA LYS A 20 -0.34 -9.90 4.73
C LYS A 20 0.39 -11.13 4.23
N GLN A 21 0.44 -11.35 2.91
CA GLN A 21 1.23 -12.45 2.33
C GLN A 21 2.73 -12.24 2.56
N LEU A 22 3.22 -11.00 2.43
CA LEU A 22 4.61 -10.67 2.75
C LEU A 22 4.95 -10.90 4.24
N GLU A 23 4.01 -10.61 5.14
CA GLU A 23 4.18 -10.89 6.56
C GLU A 23 4.19 -12.40 6.84
N GLN A 24 3.33 -13.17 6.17
CA GLN A 24 3.30 -14.64 6.30
C GLN A 24 4.61 -15.32 5.87
N ILE A 25 5.28 -14.81 4.84
CA ILE A 25 6.59 -15.34 4.40
C ILE A 25 7.77 -14.78 5.19
N GLY A 26 7.52 -13.93 6.20
CA GLY A 26 8.56 -13.31 7.02
C GLY A 26 9.39 -12.25 6.29
N ALA A 27 8.87 -11.64 5.23
CA ALA A 27 9.55 -10.55 4.54
C ALA A 27 9.35 -9.21 5.25
N ILE A 28 8.17 -9.00 5.84
CA ILE A 28 7.83 -7.81 6.63
C ILE A 28 7.21 -8.22 7.97
N GLU A 29 7.18 -7.29 8.92
CA GLU A 29 6.56 -7.46 10.23
C GLU A 29 5.80 -6.19 10.64
N ASN A 30 4.91 -6.33 11.63
CA ASN A 30 4.14 -5.23 12.21
C ASN A 30 3.30 -4.48 11.16
N PHE A 31 2.73 -5.20 10.19
CA PHE A 31 1.87 -4.57 9.19
C PHE A 31 0.53 -4.15 9.81
N SER A 32 0.17 -2.88 9.65
CA SER A 32 -1.13 -2.35 10.03
C SER A 32 -1.87 -1.85 8.80
N SER A 33 -3.11 -2.31 8.61
CA SER A 33 -3.97 -1.80 7.54
C SER A 33 -4.33 -0.33 7.72
N ASP A 34 -4.27 0.18 8.95
CA ASP A 34 -4.61 1.58 9.26
C ASP A 34 -3.56 2.56 8.72
N ASP A 35 -2.33 2.10 8.55
CA ASP A 35 -1.23 2.91 8.02
C ASP A 35 -1.21 2.95 6.48
N LEU A 36 -1.93 2.04 5.82
CA LEU A 36 -2.05 1.98 4.36
C LEU A 36 -3.08 2.99 3.87
N LYS A 37 -2.64 3.96 3.06
CA LYS A 37 -3.51 4.98 2.46
C LYS A 37 -3.48 4.90 0.94
N VAL A 38 -4.67 4.88 0.34
CA VAL A 38 -4.87 4.92 -1.11
C VAL A 38 -5.74 6.14 -1.42
N GLU A 39 -5.13 7.16 -2.02
CA GLU A 39 -5.76 8.45 -2.28
C GLU A 39 -5.75 8.77 -3.78
N GLN A 40 -6.62 9.70 -4.19
CA GLN A 40 -6.56 10.23 -5.55
C GLN A 40 -5.27 11.04 -5.72
N GLY A 41 -4.51 10.75 -6.77
CA GLY A 41 -3.30 11.50 -7.10
C GLY A 41 -3.61 12.84 -7.75
N THR A 42 -2.57 13.58 -8.12
CA THR A 42 -2.66 14.95 -8.65
C THR A 42 -3.35 15.07 -10.01
N SER A 43 -3.40 14.00 -10.79
CA SER A 43 -4.14 13.92 -12.06
C SER A 43 -5.41 13.07 -11.92
N LYS A 44 -6.42 13.33 -12.77
CA LYS A 44 -7.69 12.56 -12.78
C LYS A 44 -7.52 11.05 -12.93
N ASN A 45 -6.39 10.60 -13.48
CA ASN A 45 -6.11 9.19 -13.72
C ASN A 45 -5.07 8.61 -12.76
N SER A 46 -4.47 9.43 -11.89
CA SER A 46 -3.42 9.00 -10.96
C SER A 46 -3.97 8.55 -9.61
N VAL A 47 -3.31 7.57 -8.99
CA VAL A 47 -3.59 7.09 -7.62
C VAL A 47 -2.30 7.19 -6.82
N ALA A 48 -2.38 7.79 -5.63
CA ALA A 48 -1.26 7.89 -4.71
C ALA A 48 -1.42 6.85 -3.60
N VAL A 49 -0.39 6.04 -3.38
CA VAL A 49 -0.37 5.04 -2.30
C VAL A 49 0.75 5.34 -1.31
N THR A 50 0.38 5.43 -0.04
CA THR A 50 1.31 5.45 1.08
C THR A 50 1.25 4.10 1.79
N ASN A 51 2.31 3.30 1.68
CA ASN A 51 2.41 2.00 2.33
C ASN A 51 3.70 1.94 3.17
N PRO A 52 3.61 2.14 4.50
CA PRO A 52 4.75 1.92 5.37
C PRO A 52 4.92 0.42 5.65
N VAL A 53 6.09 -0.10 5.32
CA VAL A 53 6.44 -1.51 5.56
C VAL A 53 7.66 -1.60 6.47
N THR A 54 7.71 -2.59 7.35
CA THR A 54 8.87 -2.85 8.21
C THR A 54 9.50 -4.17 7.79
N PRO A 55 10.60 -4.17 7.02
CA PRO A 55 11.26 -5.40 6.62
C PRO A 55 11.93 -6.08 7.81
N VAL A 56 11.81 -7.41 7.93
CA VAL A 56 12.36 -8.19 9.07
C VAL A 56 13.88 -8.07 9.22
N VAL A 57 14.60 -7.75 8.13
CA VAL A 57 16.07 -7.62 8.11
C VAL A 57 16.54 -6.16 8.25
N ALA A 58 15.64 -5.18 8.16
CA ALA A 58 15.98 -3.77 8.24
C ALA A 58 15.62 -3.22 9.63
N MET A 59 16.62 -2.80 10.42
CA MET A 59 16.41 -2.18 11.74
C MET A 59 15.69 -0.82 11.71
N THR A 60 15.09 -0.42 10.58
CA THR A 60 14.41 0.87 10.39
C THR A 60 13.20 0.72 9.45
N LYS A 61 12.12 1.47 9.74
CA LYS A 61 10.90 1.50 8.92
C LYS A 61 11.22 1.97 7.50
N LEU A 62 10.80 1.19 6.49
CA LEU A 62 10.99 1.54 5.09
C LEU A 62 9.72 2.23 4.56
N TYR A 63 9.85 3.51 4.24
CA TYR A 63 8.77 4.30 3.64
C TYR A 63 8.84 4.15 2.12
N MET A 64 7.80 3.57 1.51
CA MET A 64 7.70 3.44 0.06
C MET A 64 6.50 4.25 -0.46
N THR A 65 6.75 5.13 -1.43
CA THR A 65 5.72 5.87 -2.16
C THR A 65 5.59 5.28 -3.55
N VAL A 66 4.43 4.72 -3.88
CA VAL A 66 4.14 4.17 -5.21
C VAL A 66 3.25 5.17 -5.96
N ILE A 67 3.74 5.64 -7.10
CA ILE A 67 3.02 6.51 -8.02
C ILE A 67 2.67 5.67 -9.26
N VAL A 68 1.39 5.67 -9.64
CA VAL A 68 0.90 5.01 -10.87
C VAL A 68 0.43 6.09 -11.85
N GLU A 69 0.97 6.07 -13.07
CA GLU A 69 0.64 6.97 -14.19
C GLU A 69 -0.22 6.28 -15.26
#